data_AF-A0A9E0V0I1-F1
#
_entry.id   AF-A0A9E0V0I1-F1
#
_cell.length_a   1.000
_cell.length_b   1.000
_cell.length_c   1.000
_cell.angle_alpha   90.00
_cell.angle_beta   90.00
_cell.angle_gamma   90.00
#
_symmetry.space_group_name_H-M   'P 1'
#
loop_
_entity.id
_entity.type
_entity.pdbx_description
1 polymer ?
#
loop_
_entity_poly.entity_id
_entity_poly.type
_entity_poly.pdbx_seq_one_letter_code
_entity_poly.pdbx_strand_id
1 'polypeptide(L)'
;NYAGNLFNGTAGNGGVALNNIFASNNGSNVIIAGKKLMDANTAYRGRVRIGFGSLKGTELVPTADPNDDALNTTENVTKDGFFALNLGVGLEKRVGSTRVVGVYGAEFNVGFGNSKTSYEYGDALSTTNVGTRTTEVKHGSSFGVGLNVFAGVEWFAAPKISLSGEYAWGLALQSRGIASTTTENNVANPSSVVSTTVEGNGDPNVADKTSSFSLDTGVSGARIGVNFYFQ
;
A
#
# COMPACT_ATOMS: atom_id res chain seq x y z
N ASN A 1 -9.73 -32.56 5.41
CA ASN A 1 -10.54 -31.32 5.42
C ASN A 1 -9.66 -30.13 5.07
N TYR A 2 -9.52 -29.83 3.77
CA TYR A 2 -8.59 -28.80 3.26
C TYR A 2 -9.23 -28.01 2.11
N ALA A 3 -10.48 -27.59 2.30
CA ALA A 3 -11.28 -26.92 1.27
C ALA A 3 -12.22 -25.84 1.87
N GLY A 4 -11.80 -25.16 2.94
CA GLY A 4 -12.71 -24.34 3.73
C GLY A 4 -12.12 -23.06 4.31
N ASN A 5 -11.11 -22.45 3.68
CA ASN A 5 -10.57 -21.18 4.19
C ASN A 5 -10.28 -20.12 3.11
N LEU A 6 -10.95 -20.20 1.96
CA LEU A 6 -10.75 -19.24 0.86
C LEU A 6 -11.57 -17.94 1.02
N PHE A 7 -12.42 -17.82 2.06
CA PHE A 7 -13.32 -16.66 2.21
C PHE A 7 -13.52 -16.15 3.65
N ASN A 8 -12.69 -16.52 4.63
CA ASN A 8 -12.84 -15.99 5.99
C ASN A 8 -11.83 -14.85 6.27
N GLY A 9 -12.32 -13.62 6.22
CA GLY A 9 -11.59 -12.39 6.56
C GLY A 9 -11.58 -12.10 8.06
N THR A 10 -10.89 -12.92 8.84
CA THR A 10 -10.56 -12.61 10.25
C THR A 10 -9.06 -12.62 10.50
N ALA A 11 -8.64 -11.70 11.38
CA ALA A 11 -7.29 -11.20 11.58
C ALA A 11 -6.22 -12.29 11.72
N GLY A 12 -5.14 -12.16 10.96
CA GLY A 12 -3.94 -13.00 11.09
C GLY A 12 -3.66 -13.98 9.95
N ASN A 13 -4.49 -14.03 8.91
CA ASN A 13 -4.23 -14.85 7.72
C ASN A 13 -3.81 -13.96 6.54
N GLY A 14 -2.56 -14.12 6.10
CA GLY A 14 -2.04 -13.57 4.85
C GLY A 14 -2.76 -14.20 3.66
N GLY A 15 -3.99 -13.73 3.42
CA GLY A 15 -4.81 -14.11 2.28
C GLY A 15 -4.04 -13.90 0.98
N VAL A 16 -4.22 -14.88 0.09
CA VAL A 16 -3.52 -15.06 -1.18
C VAL A 16 -3.64 -13.81 -2.05
N ALA A 17 -2.66 -12.93 -1.91
CA ALA A 17 -2.36 -11.82 -2.80
C ALA A 17 -0.88 -11.97 -3.20
N LEU A 18 -0.51 -11.51 -4.39
CA LEU A 18 0.88 -11.21 -4.72
C LEU A 18 1.50 -10.52 -3.51
N ASN A 19 2.49 -11.17 -2.88
CA ASN A 19 3.03 -10.72 -1.61
C ASN A 19 3.39 -9.25 -1.76
N ASN A 20 2.69 -8.47 -0.95
CA ASN A 20 2.50 -7.06 -1.12
C ASN A 20 3.89 -6.41 -0.94
N ILE A 21 4.40 -5.68 -1.95
CA ILE A 21 5.56 -4.82 -1.68
C ILE A 21 5.22 -3.80 -0.58
N PHE A 22 3.93 -3.53 -0.36
CA PHE A 22 3.42 -2.65 0.68
C PHE A 22 2.28 -3.30 1.47
N ALA A 23 2.60 -4.16 2.44
CA ALA A 23 1.63 -4.66 3.41
C ALA A 23 1.04 -3.48 4.24
N SER A 24 0.04 -2.80 3.68
CA SER A 24 -0.83 -1.87 4.40
C SER A 24 -2.22 -2.46 4.38
N ASN A 25 -2.85 -2.51 5.56
CA ASN A 25 -4.20 -3.02 5.80
C ASN A 25 -5.28 -2.33 4.93
N ASN A 26 -4.95 -1.24 4.23
CA ASN A 26 -5.88 -0.42 3.46
C ASN A 26 -5.56 -0.31 1.95
N GLY A 27 -4.55 -1.01 1.42
CA GLY A 27 -4.19 -0.92 -0.01
C GLY A 27 -5.09 -1.74 -0.93
N SER A 28 -5.62 -1.14 -2.01
CA SER A 28 -6.42 -1.84 -3.04
C SER A 28 -5.78 -3.15 -3.51
N ASN A 29 -6.49 -4.27 -3.44
CA ASN A 29 -6.03 -5.57 -3.97
C ASN A 29 -6.22 -5.70 -5.50
N VAL A 30 -6.73 -4.65 -6.16
CA VAL A 30 -7.04 -4.69 -7.59
C VAL A 30 -5.80 -4.41 -8.41
N ILE A 31 -5.46 -5.35 -9.29
CA ILE A 31 -4.38 -5.22 -10.26
C ILE A 31 -5.01 -5.18 -11.65
N ILE A 32 -4.67 -4.16 -12.41
CA ILE A 32 -5.01 -4.09 -13.82
C ILE A 32 -3.82 -4.68 -14.58
N ALA A 33 -4.06 -5.79 -15.26
CA ALA A 33 -3.04 -6.50 -16.02
C ALA A 33 -3.45 -6.61 -17.48
N GLY A 34 -2.50 -6.37 -18.37
CA GLY A 34 -2.64 -6.54 -19.80
C GLY A 34 -1.52 -7.41 -20.34
N LYS A 35 -1.79 -8.12 -21.43
CA LYS A 35 -0.76 -8.80 -22.20
C LYS A 35 -0.98 -8.60 -23.69
N LYS A 36 0.11 -8.51 -24.43
CA LYS A 36 0.10 -8.38 -25.88
C LYS A 36 0.91 -9.52 -26.48
N LEU A 37 0.26 -10.37 -27.27
CA LEU A 37 0.91 -11.42 -28.03
C LEU A 37 1.78 -10.78 -29.13
N MET A 38 3.08 -11.05 -29.10
CA MET A 38 4.03 -10.63 -30.13
C MET A 38 4.09 -11.63 -31.27
N ASP A 39 4.10 -12.91 -30.89
CA ASP A 39 4.04 -14.05 -31.79
C ASP A 39 3.21 -15.16 -31.12
N ALA A 40 3.19 -16.35 -31.73
CA ALA A 40 2.42 -17.49 -31.21
C ALA A 40 2.89 -17.97 -29.82
N ASN A 41 4.16 -17.76 -29.49
CA ASN A 41 4.83 -18.32 -28.32
C ASN A 41 5.31 -17.25 -27.33
N THR A 42 5.18 -15.96 -27.64
CA THR A 42 5.72 -14.85 -26.84
C THR A 42 4.68 -13.76 -26.62
N ALA A 43 4.52 -13.32 -25.37
CA ALA A 43 3.71 -12.17 -25.01
C ALA A 43 4.46 -11.21 -24.09
N TYR A 44 4.23 -9.92 -24.30
CA TYR A 44 4.61 -8.87 -23.35
C TYR A 44 3.52 -8.70 -22.31
N ARG A 45 3.89 -8.62 -21.04
CA ARG A 45 2.99 -8.43 -19.92
C ARG A 45 3.22 -7.04 -19.31
N GLY A 46 2.13 -6.36 -19.01
CA GLY A 46 2.13 -5.12 -18.25
C GLY A 46 1.15 -5.23 -17.09
N ARG A 47 1.55 -4.71 -15.93
CA ARG A 47 0.70 -4.62 -14.75
C ARG A 47 0.80 -3.24 -14.14
N VAL A 48 -0.34 -2.74 -13.69
CA VAL A 48 -0.43 -1.56 -12.87
C VAL A 48 -1.34 -1.86 -11.68
N ARG A 49 -0.86 -1.48 -10.51
CA ARG A 49 -1.64 -1.45 -9.28
C ARG A 49 -1.58 -0.04 -8.74
N ILE A 50 -2.75 0.52 -8.47
CA ILE A 50 -2.89 1.83 -7.85
C ILE A 50 -3.69 1.62 -6.56
N GLY A 51 -3.10 2.00 -5.45
CA GLY A 51 -3.77 2.09 -4.16
C GLY A 51 -3.77 3.55 -3.73
N PHE A 52 -4.93 4.10 -3.44
CA PHE A 52 -5.05 5.39 -2.78
C PHE A 52 -6.26 5.34 -1.87
N GLY A 53 -6.23 6.13 -0.81
CA GLY A 53 -7.33 6.20 0.11
C GLY A 53 -7.14 7.33 1.09
N SER A 54 -8.28 7.76 1.65
CA SER A 54 -8.34 8.75 2.70
C SER A 54 -9.42 8.34 3.69
N LEU A 55 -9.08 8.31 4.97
CA LEU A 55 -10.04 8.16 6.06
C LEU A 55 -10.06 9.46 6.86
N LYS A 56 -11.26 9.99 7.10
CA LYS A 56 -11.48 11.15 7.97
C LYS A 56 -12.25 10.71 9.20
N GLY A 57 -11.68 10.92 10.38
CA GLY A 57 -12.37 10.85 11.66
C GLY A 57 -12.60 12.25 12.19
N THR A 58 -13.79 12.51 12.72
CA THR A 58 -14.10 13.74 13.46
C THR A 58 -14.52 13.34 14.86
N GLU A 59 -13.92 13.98 15.85
CA GLU A 59 -14.27 13.86 17.26
C GLU A 59 -14.69 15.24 17.77
N LEU A 60 -15.82 15.29 18.48
CA LEU A 60 -16.25 16.49 19.17
C LEU A 60 -15.59 16.53 20.54
N VAL A 61 -14.87 17.62 20.81
CA VAL A 61 -14.21 17.86 22.09
C VAL A 61 -14.73 19.16 22.70
N PRO A 62 -14.81 19.29 24.03
CA PRO A 62 -15.18 20.56 24.65
C PRO A 62 -14.25 21.70 24.21
N THR A 63 -14.82 22.90 24.08
CA THR A 63 -14.07 24.13 23.82
C THR A 63 -13.00 24.40 24.90
N ALA A 64 -11.82 24.87 24.48
CA ALA A 64 -10.73 25.28 25.34
C ALA A 64 -10.82 26.75 25.79
N ASP A 65 -11.83 27.52 25.34
CA ASP A 65 -12.05 28.89 25.80
C ASP A 65 -12.72 28.87 27.20
N PRO A 66 -12.06 29.38 28.26
CA PRO A 66 -12.63 29.40 29.60
C PRO A 66 -13.85 30.31 29.77
N ASN A 67 -14.16 31.16 28.77
CA ASN A 67 -15.31 32.05 28.78
C ASN A 67 -16.50 31.51 27.97
N ASP A 68 -16.33 30.36 27.30
CA ASP A 68 -17.37 29.72 26.50
C ASP A 68 -18.19 28.73 27.35
N ASP A 69 -19.38 28.38 26.88
CA ASP A 69 -20.23 27.39 27.55
C ASP A 69 -19.52 26.02 27.54
N ALA A 70 -19.43 25.37 28.71
CA ALA A 70 -18.81 24.05 28.85
C ALA A 70 -19.53 22.94 28.06
N LEU A 71 -20.75 23.19 27.57
CA LEU A 71 -21.48 22.31 26.67
C LEU A 71 -21.13 22.53 25.19
N ASN A 72 -20.45 23.61 24.84
CA ASN A 72 -20.00 23.86 23.48
C ASN A 72 -18.80 22.97 23.14
N THR A 73 -18.83 22.42 21.94
CA THR A 73 -17.79 21.52 21.44
C THR A 73 -17.20 22.03 20.14
N THR A 74 -15.91 21.82 19.96
CA THR A 74 -15.18 22.04 18.72
C THR A 74 -14.82 20.69 18.06
N GLU A 75 -14.47 20.72 16.78
CA GLU A 75 -14.12 19.51 16.02
C GLU A 75 -12.62 19.29 15.99
N ASN A 76 -12.16 18.17 16.53
CA ASN A 76 -10.87 17.61 16.19
C ASN A 76 -11.02 16.65 15.02
N VAL A 77 -10.18 16.80 14.01
CA VAL A 77 -10.24 16.02 12.79
C VAL A 77 -8.91 15.29 12.58
N THR A 78 -9.00 13.97 12.44
CA THR A 78 -7.87 13.14 12.00
C THR A 78 -8.09 12.74 10.55
N LYS A 79 -7.07 12.91 9.71
CA LYS A 79 -7.08 12.49 8.30
C LYS A 79 -5.91 11.56 8.04
N ASP A 80 -6.20 10.30 7.70
CA ASP A 80 -5.22 9.32 7.25
C ASP A 80 -5.27 9.23 5.73
N GLY A 81 -4.17 9.56 5.07
CA GLY A 81 -4.03 9.46 3.62
C GLY A 81 -2.92 8.50 3.24
N PHE A 82 -3.13 7.72 2.18
CA PHE A 82 -2.06 6.92 1.59
C PHE A 82 -2.15 6.91 0.07
N PHE A 83 -1.00 6.70 -0.56
CA PHE A 83 -0.85 6.46 -1.97
C PHE A 83 0.20 5.38 -2.21
N ALA A 84 -0.08 4.47 -3.11
CA ALA A 84 0.82 3.41 -3.55
C ALA A 84 0.64 3.16 -5.05
N LEU A 85 1.75 3.03 -5.75
CA LEU A 85 1.82 2.67 -7.15
C LEU A 85 2.77 1.50 -7.31
N ASN A 86 2.34 0.47 -8.03
CA ASN A 86 3.23 -0.61 -8.46
C ASN A 86 3.05 -0.86 -9.95
N LEU A 87 4.18 -0.94 -10.65
CA LEU A 87 4.26 -1.20 -12.07
C LEU A 87 5.04 -2.51 -12.27
N GLY A 88 4.50 -3.37 -13.11
CA GLY A 88 5.13 -4.63 -13.50
C GLY A 88 5.26 -4.70 -15.01
N VAL A 89 6.43 -5.11 -15.49
CA VAL A 89 6.67 -5.43 -16.91
C VAL A 89 7.30 -6.79 -17.01
N GLY A 90 6.86 -7.60 -17.97
CA GLY A 90 7.31 -8.97 -18.06
C GLY A 90 7.27 -9.55 -19.46
N LEU A 91 8.01 -10.64 -19.59
CA LEU A 91 8.04 -11.50 -20.77
C LEU A 91 7.38 -12.82 -20.41
N GLU A 92 6.45 -13.25 -21.25
CA GLU A 92 5.76 -14.54 -21.14
C GLU A 92 6.08 -15.38 -22.37
N LYS A 93 6.49 -16.62 -22.12
CA LYS A 93 6.56 -17.67 -23.12
C LYS A 93 5.39 -18.61 -22.96
N ARG A 94 4.91 -19.10 -24.09
CA ARG A 94 3.74 -19.95 -24.23
C ARG A 94 4.13 -21.23 -24.94
N VAL A 95 3.69 -22.37 -24.41
CA VAL A 95 3.96 -23.69 -24.96
C VAL A 95 2.68 -24.50 -24.99
N GLY A 96 2.43 -25.13 -26.13
CA GLY A 96 1.25 -25.94 -26.35
C GLY A 96 0.41 -25.40 -27.51
N SER A 97 -0.29 -26.31 -28.15
CA SER A 97 -1.31 -26.03 -29.15
C SER A 97 -2.60 -26.66 -28.64
N THR A 98 -3.74 -25.99 -28.80
CA THR A 98 -5.11 -26.32 -28.32
C THR A 98 -5.61 -25.39 -27.19
N ARG A 99 -6.63 -25.84 -26.43
CA ARG A 99 -7.33 -25.03 -25.41
C ARG A 99 -6.55 -24.91 -24.10
N VAL A 100 -5.49 -25.70 -23.90
CA VAL A 100 -4.63 -25.61 -22.71
C VAL A 100 -3.24 -25.22 -23.17
N VAL A 101 -2.72 -24.13 -22.60
CA VAL A 101 -1.42 -23.57 -22.94
C VAL A 101 -0.62 -23.43 -21.65
N GLY A 102 0.59 -23.98 -21.63
CA GLY A 102 1.56 -23.70 -20.57
C GLY A 102 2.12 -22.29 -20.74
N VAL A 103 2.21 -21.54 -19.65
CA VAL A 103 2.78 -20.19 -19.63
C VAL A 103 3.93 -20.14 -18.63
N TYR A 104 5.02 -19.49 -18.97
CA TYR A 104 6.12 -19.25 -18.03
C TYR A 104 6.90 -18.00 -18.44
N GLY A 105 7.64 -17.41 -17.52
CA GLY A 105 8.41 -16.23 -17.83
C GLY A 105 8.92 -15.51 -16.62
N ALA A 106 9.23 -14.23 -16.82
CA ALA A 106 9.76 -13.35 -15.78
C ALA A 106 9.10 -11.99 -15.83
N GLU A 107 9.00 -11.35 -14.67
CA GLU A 107 8.40 -10.03 -14.48
C GLU A 107 9.25 -9.20 -13.53
N PHE A 108 9.66 -8.03 -14.00
CA PHE A 108 10.27 -7.00 -13.19
C PHE A 108 9.18 -6.08 -12.63
N ASN A 109 9.29 -5.74 -11.37
CA ASN A 109 8.33 -4.94 -10.63
C ASN A 109 9.04 -3.76 -9.97
N VAL A 110 8.40 -2.60 -10.00
CA VAL A 110 8.82 -1.40 -9.26
C VAL A 110 7.62 -0.85 -8.50
N GLY A 111 7.83 -0.43 -7.26
CA GLY A 111 6.80 0.05 -6.38
C GLY A 111 7.22 1.30 -5.64
N PHE A 112 6.27 2.21 -5.44
CA PHE A 112 6.40 3.39 -4.61
C PHE A 112 5.19 3.50 -3.71
N GLY A 113 5.37 3.95 -2.47
CA GLY A 113 4.26 4.19 -1.57
C GLY A 113 4.59 5.23 -0.52
N ASN A 114 3.61 6.01 -0.11
CA ASN A 114 3.70 6.92 1.02
C ASN A 114 2.37 6.95 1.77
N SER A 115 2.44 7.36 3.03
CA SER A 115 1.25 7.65 3.82
C SER A 115 1.53 8.78 4.80
N LYS A 116 0.47 9.45 5.21
CA LYS A 116 0.52 10.49 6.22
C LYS A 116 -0.75 10.51 7.05
N THR A 117 -0.61 10.93 8.28
CA THR A 117 -1.72 11.24 9.19
C THR A 117 -1.62 12.71 9.55
N SER A 118 -2.68 13.47 9.33
CA SER A 118 -2.76 14.88 9.73
C SER A 118 -3.86 15.09 10.76
N TYR A 119 -3.60 15.98 11.70
CA TYR A 119 -4.52 16.38 12.76
C TYR A 119 -4.85 17.86 12.60
N GLU A 120 -6.14 18.16 12.48
CA GLU A 120 -6.66 19.51 12.57
C GLU A 120 -7.38 19.60 13.92
N TYR A 121 -7.03 20.62 14.70
CA TYR A 121 -7.61 20.83 16.01
C TYR A 121 -8.57 22.00 15.95
N GLY A 122 -9.77 21.79 16.49
CA GLY A 122 -10.83 22.79 16.44
C GLY A 122 -10.47 24.08 17.19
N ASP A 123 -9.70 23.95 18.26
CA ASP A 123 -9.17 25.10 19.02
C ASP A 123 -7.70 25.32 18.73
N ALA A 124 -7.33 26.56 18.41
CA ALA A 124 -5.94 26.97 18.23
C ALA A 124 -5.18 27.02 19.56
N LEU A 125 -3.87 26.72 19.54
CA LEU A 125 -3.01 26.99 20.68
C LEU A 125 -2.90 28.51 20.88
N SER A 126 -2.99 28.96 22.13
CA SER A 126 -3.01 30.38 22.51
C SER A 126 -2.39 30.57 23.90
N THR A 127 -2.42 31.79 24.43
CA THR A 127 -2.01 32.08 25.82
C THR A 127 -2.91 31.41 26.86
N THR A 128 -4.18 31.16 26.53
CA THR A 128 -5.16 30.49 27.41
C THR A 128 -5.29 29.00 27.10
N ASN A 129 -4.84 28.57 25.92
CA ASN A 129 -4.81 27.17 25.48
C ASN A 129 -3.37 26.76 25.12
N VAL A 130 -2.55 26.56 26.15
CA VAL A 130 -1.12 26.22 26.02
C VAL A 130 -0.92 24.71 25.91
N GLY A 131 0.11 24.29 25.18
CA GLY A 131 0.42 22.87 25.03
C GLY A 131 1.31 22.58 23.85
N THR A 132 1.56 21.28 23.67
CA THR A 132 2.32 20.73 22.56
C THR A 132 1.49 19.63 21.92
N ARG A 133 1.30 19.68 20.60
CA ARG A 133 0.48 18.68 19.88
C ARG A 133 0.97 18.44 18.46
N THR A 134 0.82 17.22 17.99
CA THR A 134 1.24 16.79 16.66
C THR A 134 0.20 17.18 15.62
N THR A 135 0.59 17.90 14.58
CA THR A 135 -0.31 18.28 13.48
C THR A 135 -0.12 17.39 12.24
N GLU A 136 1.05 16.79 12.06
CA GLU A 136 1.30 15.89 10.93
C GLU A 136 2.31 14.80 11.29
N VAL A 137 2.04 13.58 10.85
CA VAL A 137 2.98 12.46 10.85
C VAL A 137 3.08 11.95 9.41
N LYS A 138 4.25 12.11 8.77
CA LYS A 138 4.55 11.48 7.50
C LYS A 138 5.24 10.16 7.76
N HIS A 139 4.59 9.08 7.34
CA HIS A 139 5.20 7.76 7.38
C HIS A 139 6.18 7.66 6.22
N GLY A 140 7.43 7.32 6.54
CA GLY A 140 8.53 7.37 5.58
C GLY A 140 8.22 6.71 4.24
N SER A 141 8.55 7.40 3.15
CA SER A 141 8.27 6.94 1.79
C SER A 141 8.94 5.59 1.53
N SER A 142 8.22 4.70 0.88
CA SER A 142 8.67 3.35 0.58
C SER A 142 8.91 3.18 -0.92
N PHE A 143 9.97 2.46 -1.24
CA PHE A 143 10.39 2.12 -2.59
C PHE A 143 10.75 0.64 -2.62
N GLY A 144 10.37 -0.05 -3.69
CA GLY A 144 10.73 -1.44 -3.86
C GLY A 144 10.93 -1.79 -5.31
N VAL A 145 11.84 -2.73 -5.54
CA VAL A 145 12.00 -3.41 -6.82
C VAL A 145 11.94 -4.90 -6.59
N GLY A 146 11.40 -5.63 -7.56
CA GLY A 146 11.29 -7.07 -7.49
C GLY A 146 11.50 -7.72 -8.85
N LEU A 147 12.05 -8.92 -8.84
CA LEU A 147 12.14 -9.77 -10.01
C LEU A 147 11.48 -11.09 -9.67
N ASN A 148 10.44 -11.43 -10.43
CA ASN A 148 9.69 -12.65 -10.26
C ASN A 148 9.86 -13.53 -11.49
N VAL A 149 10.06 -14.83 -11.29
CA VAL A 149 9.80 -15.84 -12.31
C VAL A 149 8.44 -16.46 -12.05
N PHE A 150 7.76 -16.88 -13.11
CA PHE A 150 6.45 -17.51 -12.98
C PHE A 150 6.31 -18.69 -13.94
N ALA A 151 5.48 -19.64 -13.56
CA ALA A 151 5.05 -20.76 -14.39
C ALA A 151 3.59 -21.08 -14.09
N GLY A 152 2.86 -21.53 -15.09
CA GLY A 152 1.43 -21.75 -14.97
C GLY A 152 0.79 -22.37 -16.21
N VAL A 153 -0.53 -22.44 -16.16
CA VAL A 153 -1.38 -22.98 -17.22
C VAL A 153 -2.49 -21.99 -17.50
N GLU A 154 -2.80 -21.80 -18.78
CA GLU A 154 -3.92 -21.01 -19.26
C GLU A 154 -4.85 -21.90 -20.09
N TRP A 155 -6.13 -21.96 -19.68
CA TRP A 155 -7.18 -22.70 -20.35
C TRP A 155 -8.18 -21.76 -21.02
N PHE A 156 -8.45 -21.98 -22.30
CA PHE A 156 -9.38 -21.19 -23.11
C PHE A 156 -10.77 -21.82 -23.10
N ALA A 157 -11.67 -21.21 -22.32
CA ALA A 157 -13.09 -21.57 -22.30
C ALA A 157 -13.82 -21.11 -23.57
N ALA A 158 -13.37 -19.99 -24.16
CA ALA A 158 -13.84 -19.45 -25.43
C ALA A 158 -12.67 -18.77 -26.18
N PRO A 159 -12.80 -18.46 -27.49
CA PRO A 159 -11.69 -17.84 -28.26
C PRO A 159 -11.16 -16.53 -27.67
N LYS A 160 -11.98 -15.80 -26.89
CA LYS A 160 -11.62 -14.52 -26.27
C LYS A 160 -11.67 -14.54 -24.74
N ILE A 161 -11.88 -15.70 -24.12
CA ILE A 161 -12.00 -15.85 -22.66
C ILE A 161 -11.17 -17.04 -22.19
N SER A 162 -10.33 -16.82 -21.18
CA SER A 162 -9.48 -17.86 -20.60
C SER A 162 -9.43 -17.77 -19.08
N LEU A 163 -9.12 -18.89 -18.45
CA LEU A 163 -8.80 -19.03 -17.04
C LEU A 163 -7.34 -19.46 -16.90
N SER A 164 -6.54 -18.71 -16.15
CA SER A 164 -5.13 -19.01 -15.91
C SER A 164 -4.88 -19.32 -14.45
N GLY A 165 -4.08 -20.35 -14.17
CA GLY A 165 -3.47 -20.61 -12.88
C GLY A 165 -1.96 -20.42 -12.99
N GLU A 166 -1.37 -19.52 -12.21
CA GLU A 166 0.08 -19.26 -12.24
C GLU A 166 0.67 -19.29 -10.83
N TYR A 167 1.84 -19.90 -10.69
CA TYR A 167 2.69 -19.80 -9.52
C TYR A 167 3.85 -18.85 -9.84
N ALA A 168 4.21 -18.01 -8.88
CA ALA A 168 5.34 -17.08 -9.02
C ALA A 168 6.27 -17.22 -7.83
N TRP A 169 7.56 -17.11 -8.09
CA TRP A 169 8.61 -17.08 -7.09
C TRP A 169 9.58 -15.96 -7.44
N GLY A 170 10.10 -15.25 -6.44
CA GLY A 170 10.84 -14.04 -6.74
C GLY A 170 11.72 -13.53 -5.63
N LEU A 171 12.44 -12.49 -6.01
CA LEU A 171 13.34 -11.70 -5.21
C LEU A 171 12.76 -10.29 -5.10
N ALA A 172 12.90 -9.66 -3.94
CA ALA A 172 12.62 -8.25 -3.80
C ALA A 172 13.65 -7.54 -2.93
N LEU A 173 13.87 -6.28 -3.29
CA LEU A 173 14.57 -5.28 -2.47
C LEU A 173 13.57 -4.19 -2.14
N GLN A 174 13.53 -3.80 -0.88
CA GLN A 174 12.64 -2.76 -0.39
C GLN A 174 13.42 -1.80 0.50
N SER A 175 13.07 -0.53 0.43
CA SER A 175 13.62 0.53 1.28
C SER A 175 12.45 1.38 1.78
N ARG A 176 12.46 1.71 3.06
CA ARG A 176 11.60 2.73 3.66
C ARG A 176 12.46 3.89 4.12
N GLY A 177 12.13 5.08 3.65
CA GLY A 177 12.75 6.35 4.01
C GLY A 177 12.38 6.80 5.41
N ILE A 178 12.91 7.95 5.78
CA ILE A 178 12.75 8.54 7.11
C ILE A 178 11.33 9.10 7.26
N ALA A 179 10.71 8.80 8.41
CA ALA A 179 9.44 9.40 8.82
C ALA A 179 9.67 10.81 9.39
N SER A 180 8.64 11.65 9.39
CA SER A 180 8.75 12.97 10.02
C SER A 180 7.50 13.30 10.81
N THR A 181 7.67 13.94 11.97
CA THR A 181 6.58 14.41 12.83
C THR A 181 6.64 15.92 12.95
N THR A 182 5.55 16.59 12.60
CA THR A 182 5.37 18.03 12.78
C THR A 182 4.51 18.28 14.00
N THR A 183 5.02 19.12 14.88
CA THR A 183 4.43 19.46 16.16
C THR A 183 4.30 20.97 16.27
N GLU A 184 3.15 21.42 16.74
CA GLU A 184 2.97 22.80 17.17
C GLU A 184 3.10 22.88 18.69
N ASN A 185 3.77 23.94 19.14
CA ASN A 185 4.04 24.18 20.53
C ASN A 185 3.76 25.63 20.88
N ASN A 186 3.13 25.85 22.04
CA ASN A 186 3.02 27.17 22.66
C ASN A 186 3.50 27.05 24.11
N VAL A 187 4.69 27.60 24.38
CA VAL A 187 5.28 27.67 25.71
C VAL A 187 4.91 29.01 26.33
N ALA A 188 4.53 29.02 27.59
CA ALA A 188 4.19 30.25 28.28
C ALA A 188 5.42 31.19 28.33
N ASN A 189 5.29 32.36 27.68
CA ASN A 189 6.20 33.51 27.70
C ASN A 189 7.60 33.37 27.03
N PRO A 190 7.85 34.00 25.86
CA PRO A 190 6.88 34.72 25.02
C PRO A 190 6.00 33.71 24.27
N SER A 191 4.68 33.89 24.39
CA SER A 191 3.67 32.99 23.83
C SER A 191 3.49 33.21 22.33
N SER A 192 4.34 32.57 21.53
CA SER A 192 4.11 32.36 20.11
C SER A 192 3.92 30.88 19.84
N VAL A 193 2.97 30.56 18.94
CA VAL A 193 2.84 29.19 18.43
C VAL A 193 4.01 28.96 17.49
N VAL A 194 4.85 27.99 17.81
CA VAL A 194 5.98 27.57 16.99
C VAL A 194 5.69 26.20 16.43
N SER A 195 5.78 26.06 15.11
CA SER A 195 5.72 24.77 14.42
C SER A 195 7.13 24.23 14.22
N THR A 196 7.36 22.98 14.61
CA THR A 196 8.65 22.29 14.47
C THR A 196 8.42 20.94 13.81
N THR A 197 9.21 20.63 12.78
CA THR A 197 9.24 19.29 12.17
C THR A 197 10.52 18.58 12.59
N VAL A 198 10.37 17.38 13.14
CA VAL A 198 11.48 16.49 13.50
C VAL A 198 11.48 15.28 12.56
N GLU A 199 12.64 14.96 12.03
CA GLU A 199 12.86 13.73 11.24
C GLU A 199 13.21 12.56 12.16
N GLY A 200 12.78 11.36 11.77
CA GLY A 200 12.97 10.13 12.53
C GLY A 200 11.77 9.76 13.41
N ASN A 201 11.83 8.56 13.97
CA ASN A 201 10.80 7.97 14.82
C ASN A 201 10.95 8.37 16.30
N GLY A 202 12.02 9.09 16.66
CA GLY A 202 12.28 9.56 18.03
C GLY A 202 12.66 8.48 19.05
N ASP A 203 12.57 7.20 18.68
CA ASP A 203 13.01 6.06 19.49
C ASP A 203 14.42 5.60 19.07
N PRO A 204 15.44 5.70 19.94
CA PRO A 204 16.81 5.31 19.60
C PRO A 204 16.98 3.80 19.33
N ASN A 205 15.98 2.98 19.66
CA ASN A 205 15.99 1.53 19.42
C ASN A 205 15.30 1.14 18.11
N VAL A 206 14.73 2.10 17.38
CA VAL A 206 14.02 1.85 16.12
C VAL A 206 14.76 2.55 14.98
N ALA A 207 15.03 1.80 13.92
CA ALA A 207 15.70 2.34 12.74
C ALA A 207 14.78 3.32 11.98
N ASP A 208 15.22 4.57 11.83
CA ASP A 208 14.50 5.61 11.08
C ASP A 208 14.40 5.31 9.59
N LYS A 209 15.39 4.56 9.07
CA LYS A 209 15.43 4.08 7.69
C LYS A 209 15.66 2.57 7.71
N THR A 210 14.93 1.85 6.86
CA THR A 210 15.08 0.40 6.75
C THR A 210 15.27 0.00 5.30
N SER A 211 16.10 -1.01 5.08
CA SER A 211 16.25 -1.68 3.80
C SER A 211 16.21 -3.18 4.04
N SER A 212 15.52 -3.91 3.19
CA SER A 212 15.40 -5.36 3.30
C SER A 212 15.58 -6.02 1.94
N PHE A 213 16.16 -7.21 1.99
CA PHE A 213 16.20 -8.15 0.90
C PHE A 213 15.37 -9.36 1.27
N SER A 214 14.57 -9.85 0.34
CA SER A 214 13.78 -11.06 0.52
C SER A 214 13.83 -11.95 -0.72
N LEU A 215 13.81 -13.24 -0.44
CA LEU A 215 13.63 -14.34 -1.38
C LEU A 215 12.28 -14.97 -1.07
N ASP A 216 11.63 -15.56 -2.06
CA ASP A 216 10.25 -16.06 -1.97
C ASP A 216 9.21 -14.92 -1.84
N THR A 217 9.41 -13.86 -2.61
CA THR A 217 8.49 -12.71 -2.68
C THR A 217 7.38 -12.89 -3.71
N GLY A 218 7.27 -14.08 -4.27
CA GLY A 218 6.22 -14.44 -5.20
C GLY A 218 4.86 -14.50 -4.50
N VAL A 219 3.82 -14.88 -5.26
CA VAL A 219 2.55 -15.23 -4.61
C VAL A 219 2.84 -16.46 -3.73
N SER A 220 2.59 -16.38 -2.44
CA SER A 220 2.56 -17.55 -1.57
C SER A 220 1.33 -18.40 -1.96
N GLY A 221 1.45 -19.15 -3.06
CA GLY A 221 0.38 -19.93 -3.69
C GLY A 221 0.22 -19.68 -5.19
N ALA A 222 -0.80 -20.31 -5.79
CA ALA A 222 -1.16 -20.08 -7.19
C ALA A 222 -2.15 -18.91 -7.30
N ARG A 223 -1.91 -17.96 -8.21
CA ARG A 223 -2.92 -16.98 -8.64
C ARG A 223 -3.85 -17.62 -9.67
N ILE A 224 -5.15 -17.32 -9.55
CA ILE A 224 -6.14 -17.62 -10.58
C ILE A 224 -6.54 -16.30 -11.24
N GLY A 225 -6.55 -16.25 -12.56
CA GLY A 225 -6.90 -15.06 -13.33
C GLY A 225 -7.86 -15.40 -14.47
N VAL A 226 -8.80 -14.50 -14.74
CA VAL A 226 -9.64 -14.55 -15.94
C VAL A 226 -9.10 -13.53 -16.93
N ASN A 227 -8.81 -13.96 -18.16
CA ASN A 227 -8.27 -13.06 -19.19
C ASN A 227 -9.25 -12.93 -20.35
N PHE A 228 -9.40 -11.69 -20.83
CA PHE A 228 -10.16 -11.34 -22.02
C PHE A 228 -9.20 -10.93 -23.14
N TYR A 229 -9.41 -11.45 -24.34
CA TYR A 229 -8.59 -11.14 -25.52
C TYR A 229 -9.37 -10.27 -26.50
N PHE A 230 -8.77 -9.14 -26.86
CA PHE A 230 -9.31 -8.19 -27.83
C PHE A 230 -8.39 -8.16 -29.05
N GLN A 231 -8.98 -7.94 -30.23
CA GLN A 231 -8.26 -7.78 -31.50
C GLN A 231 -7.93 -6.31 -31.71
#